data_AF-A0A933LGI7-F1
#
_entry.id   AF-A0A933LGI7-F1
#
_cell.length_a   1.000
_cell.length_b   1.000
_cell.length_c   1.000
_cell.angle_alpha   90.00
_cell.angle_beta   90.00
_cell.angle_gamma   90.00
#
_symmetry.space_group_name_H-M   'P 1'
#
loop_
_entity.id
_entity.type
_entity.pdbx_description
1 polymer ?
#
loop_
_entity_poly.entity_id
_entity_poly.type
_entity_poly.pdbx_seq_one_letter_code
_entity_poly.pdbx_strand_id
1 'polypeptide(L)' 'IHISELSEDRIRKVDDVVQVGQTVQAKVLEVDEERRRMSLSIRALHTDPQYTGEESAPPTPPPPQTPKKRKKPLKGGLEW' A
#
# COMPACT_ATOMS: atom_id res chain seq x y z
N ILE A 1 3.92 6.74 -9.29
CA ILE A 1 3.83 5.27 -9.09
C ILE A 1 2.61 4.78 -9.87
N HIS A 2 2.78 3.83 -10.79
CA HIS A 2 1.67 3.27 -11.54
C HIS A 2 1.00 2.13 -10.74
N ILE A 3 -0.28 1.86 -10.98
CA ILE A 3 -1.02 0.84 -10.22
C ILE A 3 -0.40 -0.56 -10.38
N SER A 4 0.13 -0.88 -11.56
CA SER A 4 0.83 -2.14 -11.84
C SER A 4 2.19 -2.25 -11.14
N GLU A 5 2.72 -1.14 -10.60
CA GLU A 5 3.96 -1.12 -9.81
C GLU A 5 3.71 -1.24 -8.30
N LEU A 6 2.44 -1.20 -7.86
CA LEU A 6 2.08 -1.38 -6.45
C LEU A 6 2.05 -2.86 -6.06
N SER A 7 1.60 -3.76 -6.94
CA SER A 7 1.62 -5.21 -6.73
C SER A 7 1.58 -5.96 -8.05
N GLU A 8 2.00 -7.22 -8.04
CA GLU A 8 1.94 -8.12 -9.21
C GLU A 8 0.50 -8.55 -9.53
N ASP A 9 -0.34 -8.65 -8.49
CA ASP A 9 -1.77 -8.92 -8.61
C ASP A 9 -2.56 -7.74 -9.19
N ARG A 10 -3.67 -8.06 -9.88
CA ARG A 10 -4.53 -7.05 -10.51
C ARG A 10 -5.36 -6.29 -9.47
N ILE A 11 -4.83 -5.17 -9.01
CA ILE A 11 -5.52 -4.27 -8.08
C ILE A 11 -6.64 -3.50 -8.80
N ARG A 12 -7.86 -3.57 -8.26
CA ARG A 12 -9.02 -2.80 -8.75
C ARG A 12 -9.10 -1.40 -8.16
N LYS A 13 -8.58 -1.19 -6.94
CA LYS A 13 -8.63 0.08 -6.21
C LYS A 13 -7.33 0.31 -5.47
N VAL A 14 -6.69 1.45 -5.73
CA VAL A 14 -5.40 1.83 -5.13
C VAL A 14 -5.50 2.01 -3.61
N ASP A 15 -6.65 2.50 -3.13
CA ASP A 15 -6.91 2.78 -1.72
C ASP A 15 -6.88 1.53 -0.81
N ASP A 16 -7.04 0.34 -1.39
CA ASP A 16 -7.00 -0.93 -0.64
C ASP A 16 -5.55 -1.33 -0.29
N VAL A 17 -4.58 -0.89 -1.10
CA VAL A 17 -3.17 -1.27 -0.95
C VAL A 17 -2.31 -0.17 -0.35
N VAL A 18 -2.67 1.09 -0.56
CA VAL A 18 -1.94 2.24 -0.01
C VAL A 18 -2.92 3.34 0.39
N GLN A 19 -2.65 3.97 1.53
CA GLN A 19 -3.42 5.12 2.02
C GLN A 19 -2.61 6.41 1.91
N VAL A 20 -3.30 7.53 1.69
CA VAL A 20 -2.65 8.85 1.65
C VAL A 20 -2.05 9.15 3.02
N GLY A 21 -0.76 9.52 3.05
CA GLY A 21 0.00 9.77 4.29
C GLY A 21 0.70 8.53 4.87
N GLN A 22 0.49 7.35 4.28
CA GLN A 22 1.22 6.14 4.64
C GLN A 22 2.66 6.20 4.12
N THR A 23 3.63 5.94 4.98
CA THR A 23 5.02 5.73 4.56
C THR A 23 5.18 4.31 4.03
N VAL A 24 5.67 4.20 2.80
CA VAL A 24 5.90 2.90 2.14
C VAL A 24 7.33 2.84 1.62
N GLN A 25 7.92 1.65 1.65
CA GLN A 25 9.21 1.41 1.02
C GLN A 25 8.96 1.12 -0.46
N ALA A 26 9.71 1.78 -1.34
CA ALA A 26 9.65 1.57 -2.79
C ALA A 26 11.05 1.62 -3.40
N LYS A 27 11.26 0.88 -4.47
CA LYS A 27 12.48 0.93 -5.29
C LYS A 27 12.34 2.00 -6.36
N VAL A 28 13.41 2.77 -6.59
CA VAL A 28 13.49 3.69 -7.73
C VAL A 28 13.78 2.86 -8.98
N LEU A 29 12.92 2.97 -9.99
CA LEU A 29 13.10 2.29 -11.27
C LEU A 29 13.83 3.18 -12.28
N GLU A 30 13.41 4.43 -12.37
CA GLU A 30 13.92 5.38 -13.36
C GLU A 30 13.84 6.80 -12.81
N VAL A 31 14.81 7.62 -13.17
CA VAL A 31 14.87 9.04 -12.82
C VAL A 31 14.98 9.84 -14.11
N ASP A 32 13.98 10.68 -14.35
CA ASP A 32 13.95 11.63 -15.45
C ASP A 32 14.31 13.02 -14.89
N GLU A 33 15.58 13.39 -15.03
CA GLU A 33 16.12 14.62 -14.45
C GLU A 33 15.59 15.87 -15.17
N GLU A 34 15.30 15.75 -16.47
CA GLU A 34 14.81 16.84 -17.31
C GLU A 34 13.42 17.31 -16.89
N ARG A 35 12.51 16.38 -16.58
CA ARG A 35 11.19 16.68 -16.04
C ARG A 35 11.15 16.66 -14.52
N ARG A 36 12.27 16.34 -13.86
CA ARG A 36 12.39 16.15 -12.41
C ARG A 36 11.36 15.16 -11.88
N ARG A 37 11.16 14.06 -12.59
CA ARG A 37 10.20 13.00 -12.23
C ARG A 37 10.95 11.72 -11.91
N MET A 38 10.46 11.01 -10.91
CA MET A 38 11.02 9.72 -10.49
C MET A 38 9.94 8.65 -10.54
N SER A 39 10.26 7.53 -11.16
CA SER A 39 9.41 6.34 -11.26
C SER A 39 9.77 5.40 -10.12
N LEU A 40 8.80 5.09 -9.25
CA LEU A 40 8.99 4.23 -8.09
C LEU A 40 8.08 3.00 -8.18
N SER A 41 8.53 1.88 -7.61
CA SER A 41 7.83 0.60 -7.61
C SER A 41 7.98 -0.14 -6.28
N ILE A 42 6.86 -0.64 -5.75
CA ILE A 42 6.83 -1.39 -4.48
C ILE A 42 7.07 -2.88 -4.76
N ARG A 43 6.51 -3.41 -5.86
CA ARG A 43 6.70 -4.83 -6.24
C ARG A 43 8.16 -5.21 -6.48
N ALA A 44 8.95 -4.29 -7.02
CA ALA A 44 10.34 -4.53 -7.38
C ALA A 44 11.25 -4.79 -6.16
N LEU A 45 10.80 -4.45 -4.94
CA LEU A 45 11.51 -4.79 -3.71
C LEU A 45 11.38 -6.27 -3.33
N HIS A 46 10.28 -6.92 -3.70
CA HIS A 46 10.01 -8.31 -3.32
C HIS A 46 10.67 -9.34 -4.26
N THR A 47 11.02 -8.92 -5.48
CA THR A 47 11.59 -9.80 -6.52
C THR A 47 13.13 -9.80 -6.52
N ASP A 48 13.75 -8.81 -5.89
CA ASP A 48 15.19 -8.61 -5.95
C ASP A 48 15.90 -9.24 -4.73
N PRO A 49 16.70 -10.30 -4.91
CA PRO A 49 17.38 -10.99 -3.80
C PRO A 49 18.60 -10.20 -3.27
N GLN A 50 19.02 -9.13 -3.93
CA GLN A 50 20.24 -8.38 -3.60
C GLN A 50 20.02 -7.35 -2.49
N TYR A 51 18.78 -7.22 -1.99
CA TYR A 51 18.48 -6.39 -0.84
C TYR A 51 18.62 -7.23 0.45
N THR A 52 19.85 -7.63 0.78
CA THR A 52 20.19 -8.12 2.12
C THR A 52 20.24 -6.90 3.04
N GLY A 53 19.06 -6.43 3.46
CA GLY A 53 18.90 -5.35 4.43
C GLY A 53 19.32 -5.81 5.82
N GLU A 54 20.61 -5.97 6.04
CA GLU A 54 21.16 -6.09 7.39
C GLU A 54 21.39 -4.69 7.97
N GLU A 55 20.91 -4.51 9.20
CA GLU A 55 21.24 -3.42 10.13
C GLU A 55 20.53 -2.06 9.92
N SER A 56 19.21 -2.07 10.10
CA SER A 56 18.52 -1.17 11.04
C SER A 56 17.07 -1.66 11.19
N ALA A 57 16.69 -2.09 12.39
CA ALA A 57 15.36 -2.60 12.69
C ALA A 57 14.23 -1.68 12.14
N PRO A 58 13.12 -2.28 11.68
CA PRO A 58 12.17 -1.68 10.74
C PRO A 58 11.23 -0.68 11.42
N PRO A 59 10.66 0.32 10.70
CA PRO A 59 9.33 0.77 11.10
C PRO A 59 8.38 -0.38 10.74
N THR A 60 7.94 -1.17 11.72
CA THR A 60 6.78 -2.07 11.53
C THR A 60 5.61 -1.24 11.00
N PRO A 61 5.15 -1.41 9.75
CA PRO A 61 3.88 -0.83 9.37
C PRO A 61 2.78 -1.64 10.08
N PRO A 62 1.77 -1.00 10.69
CA PRO A 62 0.65 -1.73 11.25
C PRO A 62 -0.03 -2.57 10.16
N PRO A 63 -0.64 -3.72 10.51
CA PRO A 63 -1.35 -4.55 9.55
C PRO A 63 -2.39 -3.70 8.80
N PRO A 64 -2.57 -3.88 7.48
CA PRO A 64 -3.57 -3.14 6.72
C PRO A 64 -4.94 -3.34 7.38
N GLN A 65 -5.49 -2.25 7.93
CA GLN A 65 -6.81 -2.30 8.56
C GLN A 65 -7.85 -2.44 7.46
N THR A 66 -8.20 -3.69 7.16
CA THR A 66 -9.35 -4.03 6.31
C THR A 66 -10.58 -3.30 6.85
N PRO A 67 -11.30 -2.47 6.05
CA PRO A 67 -12.55 -1.88 6.50
C PRO A 67 -13.60 -3.00 6.64
N LYS A 68 -13.71 -3.56 7.85
CA LYS A 68 -14.75 -4.54 8.21
C LYS A 68 -16.11 -3.84 8.17
N LYS A 69 -16.87 -4.07 7.09
CA LYS A 69 -18.29 -3.71 6.97
C LYS A 69 -19.07 -4.25 8.17
N ARG A 70 -19.72 -3.40 8.97
CA ARG A 70 -20.78 -3.81 9.90
C ARG A 70 -22.11 -3.20 9.48
N LYS A 71 -23.01 -4.04 8.95
CA LYS A 71 -24.44 -3.72 8.78
C LYS A 71 -25.11 -3.86 10.15
N LYS A 72 -25.78 -2.82 10.65
CA LYS A 72 -26.76 -2.94 11.74
C LYS A 72 -28.17 -2.86 11.12
N PRO A 73 -29.05 -3.85 11.32
CA PRO A 73 -30.48 -3.65 11.10
C PRO A 73 -31.08 -3.01 12.36
N LEU A 74 -31.66 -1.81 12.22
CA LEU A 74 -32.48 -1.22 13.27
C LEU A 74 -33.88 -1.85 13.19
N LYS A 75 -34.09 -2.92 13.95
CA LYS A 75 -35.42 -3.49 14.28
C LYS A 75 -36.02 -2.55 15.34
N GLY A 76 -37.11 -1.84 15.05
CA GLY A 76 -38.46 -2.31 15.33
C GLY A 76 -38.89 -1.85 16.73
N GLY A 77 -39.85 -0.93 16.81
CA GLY A 77 -40.35 -0.39 18.09
C GLY A 77 -41.16 -1.41 18.90
N LEU A 78 -41.27 -1.13 20.22
CA LEU A 78 -42.35 -1.56 21.12
C LEU A 78 -42.23 -0.84 22.49
N GLU A 79 -43.26 -0.07 22.82
CA GLU A 79 -44.00 0.02 24.11
C GLU A 79 -43.25 0.28 25.44
N TRP A 80 -43.41 1.51 25.97
CA TRP A 80 -43.97 1.82 27.30
C TRP A 80 -44.46 3.28 27.34
#